data_AF-A0A958SYK0-F1
#
_entry.id   AF-A0A958SYK0-F1
#
_cell.length_a   1.000
_cell.length_b   1.000
_cell.length_c   1.000
_cell.angle_alpha   90.00
_cell.angle_beta   90.00
_cell.angle_gamma   90.00
#
_symmetry.space_group_name_H-M   'P 1'
#
loop_
_entity.id
_entity.type
_entity.pdbx_description
1 polymer ?
#
loop_
_entity_poly.entity_id
_entity_poly.type
_entity_poly.pdbx_seq_one_letter_code
_entity_poly.pdbx_strand_id
1 'polypeptide(L)'
;MNEEIDFIIDSTKESMDAAIKHLEKQFVNIRAGKASPAMLGSVMIEYYGSMTPLAQVANVNTPDGRTITVQPWEKSMLHEIERAILIANIGFTP
;
A
#
# COMPACT_ATOMS: atom_id res chain seq x y z
N MET A 1 9.37 44.08 8.00
CA MET A 1 9.60 43.49 9.35
C MET A 1 8.56 42.45 9.71
N ASN A 2 7.24 42.71 9.67
CA ASN A 2 6.25 41.65 9.96
C ASN A 2 6.17 40.58 8.85
N GLU A 3 6.23 40.97 7.57
CA GLU A 3 6.16 40.02 6.45
C GLU A 3 7.29 38.98 6.41
N GLU A 4 8.52 39.35 6.83
CA GLU A 4 9.63 38.40 6.93
C GLU A 4 9.44 37.39 8.07
N ILE A 5 8.85 37.83 9.19
CA ILE A 5 8.55 36.96 10.33
C ILE A 5 7.43 35.98 9.94
N ASP A 6 6.38 36.47 9.28
CA ASP A 6 5.27 35.63 8.80
C ASP A 6 5.77 34.59 7.78
N PHE A 7 6.65 34.98 6.84
CA PHE A 7 7.25 34.06 5.89
C PHE A 7 8.08 32.95 6.57
N ILE A 8 8.88 33.28 7.59
CA ILE A 8 9.65 32.28 8.34
C ILE A 8 8.72 31.32 9.08
N ILE A 9 7.64 31.82 9.69
CA ILE A 9 6.65 30.99 10.39
C ILE A 9 5.96 30.03 9.43
N ASP A 10 5.54 30.50 8.26
CA ASP A 10 4.84 29.67 7.28
C ASP A 10 5.75 28.63 6.65
N SER A 11 6.99 28.99 6.29
CA SER A 11 8.00 28.04 5.80
C SER A 11 8.34 26.95 6.83
N THR A 12 8.40 27.34 8.11
CA THR A 12 8.66 26.40 9.22
C THR A 12 7.49 25.44 9.39
N LYS A 13 6.24 25.93 9.36
CA LYS A 13 5.04 25.08 9.41
C LYS A 13 5.00 24.09 8.25
N GLU A 14 5.27 24.55 7.03
CA GLU A 14 5.26 23.69 5.85
C GLU A 14 6.32 22.57 5.96
N SER A 15 7.50 22.90 6.50
CA SER A 15 8.56 21.91 6.77
C SER A 15 8.16 20.89 7.84
N MET A 16 7.48 21.33 8.90
CA MET A 16 6.95 20.45 9.95
C MET A 16 5.86 19.52 9.41
N ASP A 17 4.93 20.05 8.62
CA ASP A 17 3.87 19.27 7.98
C ASP A 17 4.44 18.24 7.00
N ALA A 18 5.48 18.62 6.24
CA ALA A 18 6.19 17.68 5.37
C ALA A 18 6.85 16.54 6.16
N ALA A 19 7.46 16.84 7.30
CA ALA A 19 8.05 15.82 8.18
C ALA A 19 6.98 14.87 8.75
N ILE A 20 5.83 15.39 9.18
CA ILE A 20 4.70 14.58 9.66
C ILE A 20 4.16 13.68 8.55
N LYS A 21 3.90 14.23 7.35
CA LYS A 21 3.44 13.44 6.19
C LYS A 21 4.43 12.34 5.82
N HIS A 22 5.73 12.63 5.88
CA HIS A 22 6.75 11.62 5.63
C HIS A 22 6.68 10.52 6.70
N LEU A 23 6.57 10.88 7.98
CA LEU A 23 6.44 9.92 9.09
C LEU A 23 5.21 9.02 8.92
N GLU A 24 4.04 9.60 8.62
CA GLU A 24 2.81 8.84 8.38
C GLU A 24 2.96 7.84 7.23
N LYS A 25 3.58 8.27 6.12
CA LYS A 25 3.88 7.39 4.99
C LYS A 25 4.80 6.24 5.39
N GLN A 26 5.80 6.49 6.23
CA GLN A 26 6.65 5.42 6.75
C GLN A 26 5.87 4.47 7.65
N PHE A 27 4.99 4.97 8.53
CA PHE A 27 4.17 4.11 9.40
C PHE A 27 3.23 3.17 8.64
N VAL A 28 2.65 3.61 7.52
CA VAL A 28 1.83 2.73 6.67
C VAL A 28 2.64 1.52 6.15
N ASN A 29 3.94 1.70 5.91
CA ASN A 29 4.83 0.64 5.46
C ASN A 29 5.35 -0.25 6.59
N ILE A 30 5.23 0.17 7.86
CA ILE A 30 5.66 -0.63 9.00
C ILE A 30 4.63 -1.74 9.26
N ARG A 31 5.11 -2.99 9.16
CA ARG A 31 4.32 -4.19 9.44
C ARG A 31 4.05 -4.31 10.95
N ALA A 32 2.93 -3.78 11.41
CA ALA A 32 2.51 -3.81 12.82
C ALA A 32 1.85 -5.15 13.25
N GLY A 33 2.01 -6.23 12.47
CA GLY A 33 1.47 -7.55 12.80
C GLY A 33 -0.05 -7.71 12.61
N LYS A 34 -0.74 -6.68 12.11
CA LYS A 34 -2.13 -6.77 11.63
C LYS A 34 -2.17 -6.88 10.11
N ALA A 35 -2.99 -7.80 9.61
CA ALA A 35 -3.33 -7.90 8.19
C ALA A 35 -3.97 -6.59 7.73
N SER A 36 -3.41 -5.99 6.68
CA SER A 36 -3.91 -4.77 6.04
C SER A 36 -3.87 -4.95 4.52
N PRO A 37 -4.92 -4.54 3.78
CA PRO A 37 -4.92 -4.60 2.31
C PRO A 37 -3.76 -3.84 1.68
N ALA A 38 -3.25 -2.79 2.34
CA ALA A 38 -2.11 -2.01 1.88
C ALA A 38 -0.84 -2.86 1.72
N MET A 39 -0.71 -3.98 2.44
CA MET A 39 0.44 -4.87 2.34
C MET A 39 0.53 -5.61 1.00
N LEU A 40 -0.58 -5.71 0.26
CA LEU A 40 -0.61 -6.26 -1.09
C LEU A 40 -0.49 -5.17 -2.17
N GLY A 41 -0.35 -3.90 -1.80
CA GLY A 41 -0.30 -2.77 -2.74
C GLY A 41 0.90 -2.77 -3.68
N SER A 42 1.99 -3.47 -3.32
CA SER A 42 3.18 -3.63 -4.18
C SER A 42 3.11 -4.84 -5.11
N VAL A 43 2.06 -5.67 -5.04
CA VAL A 43 1.93 -6.87 -5.86
C VAL A 43 1.40 -6.49 -7.24
N MET A 44 2.21 -6.77 -8.26
CA MET A 44 1.86 -6.59 -9.67
C MET A 44 1.59 -7.95 -10.30
N ILE A 45 0.52 -8.04 -11.08
CA ILE A 45 0.07 -9.26 -11.76
C ILE A 45 0.05 -9.01 -13.25
N GLU A 46 0.49 -10.02 -14.00
CA GLU A 46 0.37 -10.02 -15.44
C GLU A 46 -1.10 -10.28 -15.82
N TYR A 47 -1.77 -9.23 -16.29
CA TYR A 47 -3.14 -9.27 -16.76
C TYR A 47 -3.12 -9.09 -18.28
N TYR A 48 -3.39 -10.17 -19.01
CA TYR A 48 -3.36 -10.20 -20.48
C TYR A 48 -2.09 -9.57 -21.10
N GLY A 49 -0.91 -9.84 -20.51
CA GLY A 49 0.38 -9.37 -21.00
C GLY A 49 0.80 -7.96 -20.53
N SER A 50 0.02 -7.33 -19.65
CA SER A 50 0.39 -6.06 -19.01
C SER A 50 0.45 -6.20 -17.49
N MET A 51 1.47 -5.58 -16.89
CA MET A 51 1.63 -5.56 -15.44
C MET A 51 0.61 -4.60 -14.80
N THR A 52 -0.35 -5.18 -14.08
CA THR A 52 -1.46 -4.47 -13.45
C THR A 52 -1.41 -4.68 -11.93
N PRO A 53 -1.69 -3.65 -11.09
CA PRO A 53 -1.75 -3.82 -9.64
C PRO A 53 -2.85 -4.80 -9.22
N LEU A 54 -2.59 -5.64 -8.19
CA LEU A 54 -3.57 -6.60 -7.67
C LEU A 54 -4.92 -5.96 -7.31
N ALA A 55 -4.90 -4.75 -6.74
CA ALA A 55 -6.11 -4.03 -6.34
C ALA A 55 -7.08 -3.73 -7.51
N GLN A 56 -6.61 -3.78 -8.76
CA GLN A 56 -7.45 -3.58 -9.95
C GLN A 56 -8.01 -4.90 -10.50
N VAL A 57 -7.38 -6.04 -10.19
CA VAL A 57 -7.73 -7.38 -10.71
C VAL A 57 -8.51 -8.21 -9.68
N ALA A 58 -8.50 -7.79 -8.41
CA ALA A 58 -9.21 -8.46 -7.33
C ALA A 58 -9.70 -7.50 -6.25
N ASN A 59 -10.76 -7.90 -5.55
CA ASN A 59 -11.20 -7.26 -4.33
C ASN A 59 -10.38 -7.79 -3.14
N VAL A 60 -9.75 -6.89 -2.39
CA VAL A 60 -8.88 -7.21 -1.25
C VAL A 60 -9.54 -6.72 0.03
N ASN A 61 -9.90 -7.66 0.91
CA ASN A 61 -10.51 -7.36 2.20
C ASN A 61 -9.75 -8.06 3.33
N THR A 62 -9.89 -7.54 4.55
CA THR A 62 -9.34 -8.15 5.77
C THR A 62 -10.49 -8.50 6.71
N PRO A 63 -11.05 -9.73 6.64
CA PRO A 63 -12.16 -10.13 7.50
C PRO A 63 -11.76 -10.19 8.98
N ASP A 64 -10.49 -10.49 9.27
CA ASP A 64 -9.91 -10.45 10.61
C ASP A 64 -8.51 -9.79 10.56
N GLY A 65 -7.90 -9.59 11.73
CA GLY A 65 -6.58 -8.95 11.82
C GLY A 65 -5.40 -9.82 11.39
N ARG A 66 -5.62 -11.06 10.91
CA ARG A 66 -4.56 -12.02 10.60
C ARG A 66 -4.66 -12.61 9.19
N THR A 67 -5.80 -12.46 8.53
CA THR A 67 -6.11 -13.02 7.22
C THR A 67 -6.42 -11.89 6.24
N ILE A 68 -5.86 -11.99 5.03
CA ILE A 68 -6.24 -11.14 3.90
C ILE A 68 -6.99 -12.03 2.92
N THR A 69 -8.20 -11.63 2.55
CA THR A 69 -9.00 -12.30 1.54
C THR A 69 -8.87 -11.55 0.22
N VAL A 70 -8.43 -12.27 -0.81
CA VAL A 70 -8.31 -11.77 -2.18
C VAL A 70 -9.33 -12.49 -3.05
N GLN A 71 -10.28 -11.74 -3.60
CA GLN A 71 -11.35 -12.26 -4.45
C GLN A 71 -11.15 -11.73 -5.88
N PRO A 72 -10.63 -12.54 -6.81
CA PRO A 72 -10.46 -12.11 -8.19
C PRO A 72 -11.80 -11.89 -8.87
N TRP A 73 -11.85 -10.92 -9.78
CA TRP A 73 -13.01 -10.72 -10.67
C TRP A 73 -13.18 -11.89 -11.65
N GLU A 74 -12.06 -12.49 -12.07
CA GLU A 74 -12.00 -13.62 -13.00
C GLU A 74 -11.36 -14.85 -12.34
N LYS A 75 -12.06 -15.99 -12.35
CA LYS A 75 -11.56 -17.23 -11.74
C LYS A 75 -10.25 -17.75 -12.35
N SER A 76 -10.03 -17.50 -13.64
CA SER A 76 -8.79 -17.84 -14.36
C SER A 76 -7.55 -17.17 -13.77
N MET A 77 -7.72 -16.02 -13.11
CA MET A 77 -6.60 -15.24 -12.58
C MET A 77 -6.10 -15.70 -11.21
N LEU A 78 -6.77 -16.67 -10.58
CA LEU A 78 -6.41 -17.16 -9.25
C LEU A 78 -4.95 -17.65 -9.18
N HIS A 79 -4.51 -18.42 -10.19
CA HIS A 79 -3.17 -18.99 -10.22
C HIS A 79 -2.07 -17.93 -10.43
N GLU A 80 -2.34 -16.93 -11.27
CA GLU A 80 -1.41 -15.82 -11.48
C GLU A 80 -1.31 -14.92 -10.25
N ILE A 81 -2.41 -14.71 -9.51
CA ILE A 81 -2.42 -13.99 -8.24
C ILE A 81 -1.58 -14.72 -7.19
N GLU A 82 -1.77 -16.03 -7.04
CA GLU A 82 -0.99 -16.87 -6.12
C GLU A 82 0.51 -16.74 -6.39
N ARG A 83 0.91 -16.92 -7.65
CA ARG A 83 2.30 -16.72 -8.10
C ARG A 83 2.81 -15.32 -7.80
N ALA A 84 2.04 -14.28 -8.11
CA ALA A 84 2.46 -12.90 -7.90
C ALA A 84 2.69 -12.58 -6.42
N ILE A 85 1.86 -13.11 -5.52
CA ILE A 85 2.03 -12.94 -4.06
C ILE A 85 3.29 -13.64 -3.57
N LEU A 86 3.57 -14.86 -4.06
CA LEU A 86 4.81 -15.58 -3.74
C LEU A 86 6.06 -14.84 -4.25
N ILE A 87 6.03 -14.33 -5.48
CA ILE A 87 7.12 -13.57 -6.10
C ILE A 87 7.36 -12.25 -5.36
N ALA A 88 6.30 -11.58 -4.89
CA ALA A 88 6.40 -10.33 -4.16
C ALA A 88 7.14 -10.47 -2.81
N ASN A 89 7.36 -11.70 -2.32
CA ASN A 89 8.16 -12.03 -1.13
C ASN A 89 7.77 -11.18 0.11
N ILE A 90 6.47 -10.92 0.26
CA ILE A 90 5.92 -10.10 1.34
C ILE A 90 5.71 -10.88 2.64
N GLY A 91 6.11 -12.16 2.67
CA GLY A 91 5.99 -13.05 3.84
C GLY A 91 4.60 -13.68 4.01
N PHE A 92 3.76 -13.61 2.97
CA PHE A 92 2.47 -14.28 2.91
C PHE A 92 2.60 -15.55 2.06
N THR A 93 2.04 -16.65 2.56
CA THR A 93 1.82 -17.89 1.81
C THR A 93 0.32 -17.97 1.50
N PRO A 94 -0.08 -17.80 0.22
CA PRO A 94 -1.48 -17.88 -0.21
C PRO A 94 -2.15 -19.22 0.11
#